data_AF-A0A371K367-F1
#
_entry.id   AF-A0A371K367-F1
#
_cell.length_a   1.000
_cell.length_b   1.000
_cell.length_c   1.000
_cell.angle_alpha   90.00
_cell.angle_beta   90.00
_cell.angle_gamma   90.00
#
_symmetry.space_group_name_H-M   'P 1'
#
loop_
_entity.id
_entity.type
_entity.pdbx_description
1 polymer ?
#
loop_
_entity_poly.entity_id
_entity_poly.type
_entity_poly.pdbx_seq_one_letter_code
_entity_poly.pdbx_strand_id
1 'polypeptide(L)' 'MANPLLAPLMGFLGRLSYPRLFVLTATLFALDLIIPDFIPLADEILLGLGTLLLANWKSRKAAPLEPPAPPAPPPR' A
#
# COMPACT_ATOMS: atom_id res chain seq x y z
N MET A 1 10.19 -7.66 26.04
CA MET A 1 11.43 -8.42 25.77
C MET A 1 11.56 -8.54 24.26
N ALA A 2 12.49 -7.83 23.62
CA ALA A 2 12.70 -7.98 22.19
C ALA A 2 13.27 -9.37 21.94
N ASN A 3 12.51 -10.23 21.27
CA ASN A 3 12.97 -11.58 20.95
C ASN A 3 14.19 -11.46 20.02
N PRO A 4 15.39 -11.91 20.41
CA PRO A 4 16.63 -11.70 19.63
C PRO A 4 16.58 -12.35 18.24
N LEU A 5 15.64 -13.27 18.01
CA LEU A 5 15.37 -13.89 16.72
C LEU A 5 14.61 -12.98 15.74
N LEU A 6 13.82 -12.03 16.22
CA LEU A 6 13.03 -11.11 15.38
C LEU A 6 13.84 -9.89 14.92
N ALA A 7 14.92 -9.57 15.61
CA ALA A 7 15.81 -8.45 15.28
C ALA A 7 16.41 -8.54 13.85
N PRO A 8 16.99 -9.68 13.40
CA PRO A 8 17.49 -9.80 12.03
C PRO A 8 16.36 -9.75 10.98
N LEU A 9 15.19 -10.30 11.30
CA LEU A 9 14.02 -10.28 10.43
C LEU A 9 13.51 -8.84 10.21
N MET A 10 13.39 -8.04 11.28
CA MET A 10 12.99 -6.64 11.18
C MET A 10 14.04 -5.79 10.46
N GLY A 11 15.33 -6.05 10.68
CA GLY A 11 16.40 -5.39 9.93
C GLY A 11 16.38 -5.70 8.42
N PHE A 12 15.99 -6.92 8.07
CA PHE A 12 15.80 -7.34 6.67
C PHE A 12 14.55 -6.71 6.05
N LEU A 13 13.39 -6.77 6.73
CA LEU A 13 12.13 -6.18 6.27
C LEU A 13 12.23 -4.65 6.12
N GLY A 14 12.90 -3.98 7.06
CA GLY A 14 13.11 -2.52 7.02
C GLY A 14 14.03 -2.06 5.88
N ARG A 15 14.85 -2.95 5.30
CA ARG A 15 15.68 -2.66 4.12
C ARG A 15 14.93 -2.87 2.80
N LEU A 16 13.72 -3.43 2.85
CA LEU A 16 12.93 -3.73 1.66
C LEU A 16 12.13 -2.48 1.25
N SER A 17 12.18 -2.12 -0.03
CA SER A 17 11.46 -0.94 -0.53
C SER A 17 9.94 -1.12 -0.42
N TYR A 18 9.20 -0.02 -0.23
CA TYR A 18 7.73 -0.02 -0.06
C TYR A 18 6.97 -0.89 -1.09
N PRO A 19 7.33 -0.88 -2.40
CA PRO A 19 6.67 -1.75 -3.38
C PRO A 19 6.92 -3.24 -3.16
N ARG A 20 8.12 -3.62 -2.69
CA ARG A 20 8.50 -5.02 -2.45
C ARG A 20 7.86 -5.57 -1.18
N LEU A 21 7.75 -4.75 -0.13
CA LEU A 21 6.96 -5.09 1.07
C LEU A 21 5.51 -5.32 0.72
N PHE A 22 4.94 -4.45 -0.12
CA PHE A 22 3.57 -4.60 -0.57
C PHE A 22 3.33 -5.92 -1.31
N VAL A 23 4.20 -6.28 -2.26
CA VAL A 23 4.10 -7.56 -2.98
C VAL A 23 4.29 -8.75 -2.03
N LEU A 24 5.26 -8.70 -1.12
CA LEU A 24 5.51 -9.76 -0.16
C LEU A 24 4.27 -10.01 0.73
N THR A 25 3.70 -8.94 1.28
CA THR A 25 2.48 -9.00 2.10
C THR A 25 1.28 -9.47 1.29
N ALA A 26 1.10 -8.97 0.07
CA ALA A 26 0.00 -9.39 -0.80
C ALA A 26 0.10 -10.86 -1.18
N THR A 27 1.30 -11.39 -1.43
CA THR A 27 1.52 -12.82 -1.70
C THR A 27 1.25 -13.67 -0.48
N LEU A 28 1.73 -13.28 0.71
CA LEU A 28 1.44 -14.00 1.95
C LEU A 28 -0.07 -14.02 2.24
N PHE A 29 -0.74 -12.89 2.02
CA PHE A 29 -2.19 -12.77 2.13
C PHE A 29 -2.90 -13.67 1.11
N ALA A 30 -2.51 -13.63 -0.17
CA ALA A 30 -3.04 -14.51 -1.22
C ALA A 30 -2.92 -16.00 -0.87
N LEU A 31 -1.76 -16.42 -0.36
CA LEU A 31 -1.51 -17.79 0.07
C LEU A 31 -2.39 -18.19 1.25
N ASP A 32 -2.60 -17.28 2.21
CA ASP A 32 -3.47 -17.49 3.38
C ASP A 32 -4.94 -17.73 2.99
N LEU A 33 -5.37 -17.21 1.84
CA LEU A 33 -6.76 -17.37 1.35
C LEU A 33 -6.93 -18.59 0.46
N ILE A 34 -5.87 -18.96 -0.26
CA ILE A 34 -5.85 -20.13 -1.13
C ILE A 34 -5.72 -21.41 -0.30
N ILE A 35 -5.05 -21.33 0.86
CA ILE A 35 -5.05 -22.39 1.86
C ILE A 35 -6.40 -22.30 2.60
N PRO A 36 -7.34 -23.24 2.36
CA PRO A 36 -8.69 -23.09 2.85
C PRO A 36 -8.73 -23.37 4.35
N ASP A 37 -9.11 -22.38 5.17
CA ASP A 37 -9.54 -22.63 6.55
C ASP A 37 -10.76 -21.78 6.96
N PHE A 38 -11.78 -22.49 7.47
CA PHE A 38 -12.97 -22.21 8.31
C PHE A 38 -13.71 -20.85 8.34
N ILE A 39 -13.30 -19.78 7.66
CA ILE A 39 -13.94 -18.46 7.76
C ILE A 39 -14.88 -18.25 6.57
N PRO A 40 -16.20 -18.47 6.72
CA PRO A 40 -17.16 -18.01 5.72
C PRO A 40 -17.04 -16.49 5.59
N LEU A 41 -17.01 -15.96 4.35
CA LEU A 41 -16.87 -14.54 3.96
C LEU A 41 -15.45 -14.01 3.70
N ALA A 42 -14.42 -14.87 3.70
CA ALA A 42 -13.07 -14.47 3.33
C ALA A 42 -12.99 -13.90 1.90
N ASP A 43 -13.76 -14.48 0.98
CA ASP A 43 -13.76 -14.13 -0.45
C ASP A 43 -14.37 -12.73 -0.71
N GLU A 44 -15.43 -12.34 0.01
CA GLU A 44 -16.04 -11.01 -0.07
C GLU A 44 -15.13 -9.92 0.51
N ILE A 45 -14.46 -10.22 1.63
CA ILE A 45 -13.47 -9.31 2.21
C ILE A 45 -12.32 -9.13 1.22
N LEU A 46 -11.93 -10.20 0.50
CA LEU A 46 -10.94 -10.13 -0.56
C LEU A 46 -11.30 -9.17 -1.67
N LEU A 47 -12.50 -9.32 -2.18
CA LEU A 47 -13.02 -8.49 -3.26
C LEU A 47 -13.11 -7.03 -2.81
N GLY A 48 -13.54 -6.78 -1.56
CA GLY A 48 -13.54 -5.45 -0.96
C GLY A 48 -12.15 -4.83 -0.89
N LEU A 49 -11.16 -5.58 -0.39
CA LEU A 49 -9.78 -5.12 -0.27
C LEU A 49 -9.11 -4.90 -1.64
N GLY A 50 -9.35 -5.79 -2.60
CA GLY A 50 -8.86 -5.64 -3.97
C GLY A 50 -9.44 -4.40 -4.67
N THR A 51 -10.73 -4.12 -4.45
CA THR A 51 -11.40 -2.93 -4.99
C THR A 51 -10.83 -1.65 -4.41
N LEU A 52 -10.63 -1.59 -3.09
CA LEU A 52 -10.00 -0.44 -2.43
C LEU A 52 -8.56 -0.21 -2.91
N LEU A 53 -7.80 -1.28 -3.13
CA LEU A 53 -6.45 -1.20 -3.67
C LEU A 53 -6.45 -0.61 -5.09
N LEU A 54 -7.32 -1.11 -5.97
CA LEU A 54 -7.47 -0.62 -7.33
C LEU A 54 -7.92 0.83 -7.38
N ALA A 55 -8.87 1.22 -6.51
CA ALA A 55 -9.32 2.60 -6.37
C ALA A 55 -8.18 3.53 -5.96
N ASN A 56 -7.28 3.07 -5.10
CA ASN A 56 -6.14 3.87 -4.63
C ASN A 56 -4.95 3.88 -5.61
N TRP A 57 -4.89 2.94 -6.57
CA TRP A 57 -3.80 2.85 -7.55
C TRP A 57 -3.70 4.11 -8.43
N LYS A 58 -4.82 4.75 -8.78
CA LYS A 58 -4.83 5.92 -9.67
C LYS A 58 -4.57 7.26 -8.97
N SER A 59 -4.77 7.35 -7.65
CA SER A 59 -4.70 8.62 -6.91
C SER A 59 -3.28 9.18 -6.70
N ARG A 60 -2.23 8.43 -7.05
CA ARG A 60 -0.84 8.90 -6.95
C ARG A 60 -0.38 9.90 -8.02
N LYS A 61 -1.31 10.39 -8.88
CA LYS A 61 -1.03 11.41 -9.91
C LYS A 61 -1.74 12.75 -9.68
N ALA A 62 -2.44 12.95 -8.57
CA ALA A 62 -2.86 14.29 -8.19
C ALA A 62 -1.65 15.05 -7.63
N ALA A 63 -0.86 15.63 -8.54
CA ALA A 63 0.06 16.69 -8.17
C ALA A 63 -0.75 17.78 -7.42
N PRO A 64 -0.20 18.40 -6.37
CA PRO A 64 -0.84 19.54 -5.73
C PRO A 64 -1.22 20.55 -6.82
N LEU A 65 -2.49 20.94 -6.89
CA LEU A 65 -2.94 22.02 -7.74
C LEU A 65 -2.26 23.29 -7.23
N GLU A 66 -1.11 23.61 -7.80
CA GLU A 66 -0.43 24.87 -7.53
C GLU A 66 -1.37 25.98 -7.98
N PRO A 67 -1.81 26.88 -7.08
CA PRO A 67 -2.72 27.96 -7.46
C PRO A 67 -2.10 28.79 -8.59
N PRO A 68 -2.87 29.18 -9.61
CA PRO A 68 -2.34 29.96 -10.72
C PRO A 68 -1.72 31.24 -10.18
N ALA A 69 -0.46 31.50 -10.56
CA ALA A 69 0.26 32.69 -10.14
C ALA A 69 -0.53 33.95 -10.52
N PRO A 70 -0.63 34.95 -9.62
CA PRO A 70 -1.38 36.17 -9.90
C PRO A 70 -0.78 36.91 -11.13
N PRO A 71 -1.64 37.51 -11.97
CA PRO A 71 -1.19 38.18 -13.19
C PRO A 71 -0.26 39.34 -12.86
N ALA A 72 0.83 39.44 -13.62
CA ALA A 72 1.85 40.48 -13.45
C ALA A 72 1.23 41.88 -13.62
N PRO A 73 1.66 42.88 -12.83
CA PRO A 73 1.13 44.23 -12.91
C PRO A 73 1.47 44.88 -14.27
N PRO A 74 0.58 45.76 -14.79
CA PRO A 74 0.77 46.38 -16.09
C PRO A 74 2.00 47.30 -16.11
N PRO A 75 2.72 47.38 -17.24
CA PRO A 75 3.85 48.30 -17.39
C PRO A 75 3.35 49.75 -17.28
N ARG A 76 4.12 50.57 -16.54
CA ARG A 76 3.85 51.99 -16.27
C ARG A 76 4.01 52.87 -17.50
#